data_AF-A0A9E1TQ37-F1
#
_entry.id   AF-A0A9E1TQ37-F1
#
_cell.length_a   1.000
_cell.length_b   1.000
_cell.length_c   1.000
_cell.angle_alpha   90.00
_cell.angle_beta   90.00
_cell.angle_gamma   90.00
#
_symmetry.space_group_name_H-M   'P 1'
#
loop_
_entity.id
_entity.type
_entity.pdbx_description
1 polymer ?
#
loop_
_entity_poly.entity_id
_entity_poly.type
_entity_poly.pdbx_seq_one_letter_code
_entity_poly.pdbx_strand_id
1 'polypeptide(L)' 'MATPTNQEPRINDRIRARQVRLVSPDGEQMGIQTLSDALDAAQEIG' A
#
# COMPACT_ATOMS: atom_id res chain seq x y z
N MET A 1 -13.79 22.13 9.21
CA MET A 1 -12.32 22.24 9.25
C MET A 1 -11.77 20.82 9.22
N ALA A 2 -11.05 20.41 8.16
CA ALA A 2 -10.45 19.09 8.09
C ALA A 2 -9.17 19.09 8.93
N THR A 3 -9.17 18.38 10.06
CA THR A 3 -8.00 18.19 10.91
C THR A 3 -6.90 17.53 10.07
N PRO A 4 -5.64 18.02 10.09
CA PRO A 4 -4.55 17.33 9.40
C PRO A 4 -4.31 16.00 10.11
N THR A 5 -4.93 14.93 9.60
CA THR A 5 -4.56 13.56 9.95
C THR A 5 -3.10 13.43 9.56
N ASN A 6 -2.23 13.10 10.53
CA ASN A 6 -0.81 12.85 10.34
C ASN A 6 -0.52 12.24 8.94
N GLN A 7 0.00 13.05 8.02
CA GLN A 7 0.03 12.74 6.58
C GLN A 7 1.23 11.90 6.16
N GLU A 8 1.99 11.38 7.12
CA GLU A 8 3.08 10.46 6.82
C GLU A 8 2.52 9.18 6.19
N PRO A 9 3.07 8.73 5.05
CA PRO A 9 2.62 7.49 4.42
C PRO A 9 2.78 6.32 5.40
N ARG A 10 1.70 5.55 5.56
CA ARG A 10 1.74 4.29 6.32
C ARG A 10 2.51 3.28 5.49
N ILE A 11 3.62 2.78 6.03
CA ILE A 11 4.42 1.74 5.38
C ILE A 11 4.31 0.42 6.14
N ASN A 12 4.27 -0.67 5.40
CA ASN A 12 4.36 -2.04 5.91
C ASN A 12 3.39 -2.29 7.09
N ASP A 13 3.91 -2.60 8.28
CA ASP A 13 3.12 -2.87 9.50
C ASP A 13 2.23 -1.70 9.94
N ARG A 14 2.56 -0.47 9.52
CA ARG A 14 1.73 0.72 9.78
C ARG A 14 0.44 0.75 8.94
N ILE A 15 0.31 -0.10 7.92
CA ILE A 15 -0.86 -0.16 7.06
C ILE A 15 -1.99 -0.92 7.79
N ARG A 16 -3.11 -0.23 8.02
CA ARG A 16 -4.30 -0.79 8.69
C ARG A 16 -5.43 -1.15 7.72
N ALA A 17 -5.28 -0.82 6.45
CA ALA A 17 -6.28 -1.14 5.43
C ALA A 17 -6.26 -2.64 5.14
N ARG A 18 -7.43 -3.26 4.99
CA ARG A 18 -7.56 -4.68 4.64
C ARG A 18 -7.25 -4.93 3.16
N GLN A 19 -7.58 -3.96 2.32
CA GLN A 19 -7.34 -3.97 0.88
C GLN A 19 -6.64 -2.68 0.47
N VAL A 20 -5.77 -2.79 -0.52
CA VAL A 20 -4.94 -1.69 -1.02
C VAL A 20 -4.97 -1.68 -2.55
N ARG A 21 -4.81 -0.50 -3.14
CA ARG A 21 -4.52 -0.40 -4.58
C ARG A 21 -3.03 -0.59 -4.78
N LEU A 22 -2.64 -1.65 -5.46
CA LEU A 22 -1.25 -1.95 -5.77
C LEU A 22 -0.84 -1.31 -7.09
N VAL A 23 0.35 -0.71 -7.12
CA VAL A 23 0.97 -0.12 -8.30
C VAL A 23 2.39 -0.68 -8.41
N SER A 24 2.78 -1.16 -9.59
CA SER A 24 4.12 -1.71 -9.83
C SER A 24 5.18 -0.60 -9.86
N PRO A 25 6.48 -0.95 -9.75
CA PRO A 25 7.58 0.02 -9.89
C PRO A 25 7.56 0.79 -11.22
N ASP A 26 7.10 0.14 -12.29
CA ASP A 26 6.95 0.74 -13.62
C ASP A 26 5.73 1.67 -13.75
N GLY A 27 4.91 1.77 -12.70
CA GLY A 27 3.72 2.61 -12.65
C GLY A 27 2.43 1.91 -13.14
N GLU A 28 2.47 0.59 -13.37
CA GLU A 28 1.29 -0.18 -13.78
C GLU A 28 0.31 -0.35 -12.62
N GLN A 29 -0.98 -0.12 -12.85
CA GLN A 29 -2.02 -0.35 -11.85
C GLN A 29 -2.43 -1.82 -11.82
N MET A 30 -1.94 -2.57 -10.83
CA MET A 30 -2.23 -3.99 -10.61
C MET A 30 -3.64 -4.25 -10.05
N GLY A 31 -4.33 -3.20 -9.59
CA GLY A 31 -5.71 -3.26 -9.07
C GLY A 31 -5.80 -3.29 -7.55
N ILE A 32 -6.96 -3.72 -7.03
CA ILE A 32 -7.20 -3.82 -5.58
C ILE A 32 -6.79 -5.22 -5.11
N GLN A 33 -5.77 -5.27 -4.26
CA GLN A 33 -5.20 -6.48 -3.67
C GLN A 33 -5.43 -6.52 -2.16
N THR A 34 -5.25 -7.68 -1.55
CA THR A 34 -5.15 -7.76 -0.09
C THR A 34 -3.86 -7.10 0.39
N LEU A 35 -3.82 -6.62 1.63
CA LEU A 35 -2.57 -6.12 2.19
C LEU A 35 -1.46 -7.19 2.17
N SER A 36 -1.81 -8.45 2.45
CA SER A 36 -0.87 -9.56 2.45
C SER A 36 -0.24 -9.80 1.07
N ASP A 37 -1.05 -9.86 0.01
CA ASP A 37 -0.55 -9.99 -1.38
C ASP A 37 0.35 -8.82 -1.77
N ALA A 38 -0.01 -7.60 -1.36
CA ALA A 38 0.80 -6.42 -1.67
C ALA A 38 2.16 -6.44 -0.97
N LEU A 39 2.24 -6.97 0.26
CA LEU A 39 3.50 -7.12 0.99
C LEU A 39 4.37 -8.23 0.39
N ASP A 40 3.75 -9.34 -0.01
CA ASP A 40 4.44 -10.45 -0.69
C ASP A 40 5.06 -10.00 -2.02
N ALA A 41 4.26 -9.33 -2.87
CA ALA A 41 4.74 -8.76 -4.12
C ALA A 41 5.86 -7.72 -3.92
N ALA A 42 5.81 -6.92 -2.85
CA ALA A 42 6.88 -5.98 -2.53
C ALA A 42 8.17 -6.67 -2.09
N GLN A 43 8.07 -7.84 -1.43
CA GLN A 43 9.21 -8.62 -0.97
C GLN A 43 9.89 -9.39 -2.12
N GLU A 44 9.15 -9.79 -3.16
CA GLU A 44 9.72 -10.45 -4.34
C GLU A 44 10.58 -9.51 -5.21
N ILE A 45 10.29 -8.20 -5.16
CA ILE A 45 10.97 -7.17 -5.96
C ILE A 45 12.18 -6.56 -5.22
N GLY A 46 12.19 -6.64 -3.88
CA GLY A 46 13.23 -6.08 -3.00
C GLY A 46 14.45 -6.98 -2.85
#